data_AF-A0A353UD46-F1
#
_entry.id   AF-A0A353UD46-F1
#
_cell.length_a   1.000
_cell.length_b   1.000
_cell.length_c   1.000
_cell.angle_alpha   90.00
_cell.angle_beta   90.00
_cell.angle_gamma   90.00
#
_symmetry.space_group_name_H-M   'P 1'
#
loop_
_entity.id
_entity.type
_entity.pdbx_description
1 polymer ?
#
loop_
_entity_poly.entity_id
_entity_poly.type
_entity_poly.pdbx_seq_one_letter_code
_entity_poly.pdbx_strand_id
1 'polypeptide(L)'
;MGCLLVLVLAGVSTAMIYFFGYPLWVMVALGSLWLAAALYSAIFGHRGFGGGPRTDLLIVIAGAGITAAVIIPQFEAQKPCNQARTALMKLADAENTYFAEHKTYTKDLQLLRLSLKPEVNISIVKSDGQSFIATASHRLCDKDNDGKPDVLMWDSAKGGPQ
;
A
#
# COMPACT_ATOMS: atom_id res chain seq x y z
N MET A 1 21.90 -20.71 14.93
CA MET A 1 21.67 -19.73 13.84
C MET A 1 20.18 -19.50 13.56
N GLY A 2 19.30 -20.49 13.68
CA GLY A 2 17.84 -20.34 13.42
C GLY A 2 17.14 -19.24 14.22
N CYS A 3 17.40 -19.13 15.52
CA CYS A 3 16.73 -18.16 16.39
C CYS A 3 16.91 -16.68 15.94
N LEU A 4 18.09 -16.35 15.40
CA LEU A 4 18.39 -15.00 14.92
C LEU A 4 17.67 -14.70 13.59
N LEU A 5 17.51 -15.70 12.72
CA LEU A 5 16.74 -15.58 11.47
C LEU A 5 15.24 -15.40 11.75
N VAL A 6 14.71 -16.15 12.73
CA VAL A 6 13.29 -16.05 13.15
C VAL A 6 12.97 -14.68 13.71
N LEU A 7 13.86 -14.09 14.53
CA LEU A 7 13.67 -12.74 15.07
C LEU A 7 13.73 -11.65 13.98
N VAL A 8 14.64 -11.78 13.00
CA VAL A 8 14.74 -10.84 11.87
C VAL A 8 13.48 -10.92 11.00
N LEU A 9 12.99 -12.13 10.68
CA LEU A 9 11.77 -12.31 9.90
C LEU A 9 10.52 -11.83 10.64
N ALA A 10 10.45 -12.05 11.96
CA ALA A 10 9.39 -11.51 12.80
C ALA A 10 9.38 -9.97 12.74
N GLY A 11 10.55 -9.32 12.88
CA GLY A 11 10.70 -7.87 12.75
C GLY A 11 10.26 -7.33 11.40
N VAL A 12 10.69 -7.97 10.30
CA VAL A 12 10.30 -7.57 8.94
C VAL A 12 8.80 -7.76 8.69
N SER A 13 8.21 -8.87 9.16
CA SER A 13 6.76 -9.08 9.01
C SER A 13 5.97 -8.03 9.80
N THR A 14 6.36 -7.74 11.03
CA THR A 14 5.67 -6.76 11.88
C THR A 14 5.77 -5.35 11.29
N ALA A 15 6.93 -4.99 10.72
CA ALA A 15 7.13 -3.72 10.03
C ALA A 15 6.29 -3.61 8.75
N MET A 16 6.19 -4.68 7.94
CA MET A 16 5.31 -4.68 6.77
C MET A 16 3.84 -4.55 7.19
N ILE A 17 3.40 -5.29 8.20
CA ILE A 17 2.02 -5.26 8.70
C ILE A 17 1.67 -3.87 9.27
N TYR A 18 2.64 -3.17 9.88
CA TYR A 18 2.43 -1.77 10.31
C TYR A 18 2.21 -0.83 9.13
N PHE A 19 3.03 -0.98 8.09
CA PHE A 19 2.97 -0.11 6.91
C PHE A 19 1.66 -0.28 6.11
N PHE A 20 1.03 -1.45 6.18
CA PHE A 20 -0.23 -1.76 5.49
C PHE A 20 -1.50 -1.48 6.31
N GLY A 21 -1.38 -0.92 7.52
CA GLY A 21 -2.54 -0.47 8.30
C GLY A 21 -3.40 -1.59 8.88
N TYR A 22 -2.81 -2.76 9.17
CA TYR A 22 -3.56 -3.88 9.75
C TYR A 22 -4.10 -3.54 11.15
N PRO A 23 -5.26 -4.09 11.52
CA PRO A 23 -5.80 -3.91 12.85
C PRO A 23 -4.90 -4.57 13.90
N LEU A 24 -4.77 -3.92 15.07
CA LEU A 24 -3.84 -4.27 16.15
C LEU A 24 -3.89 -5.77 16.55
N TRP A 25 -5.06 -6.41 16.47
CA TRP A 25 -5.21 -7.81 16.84
C TRP A 25 -4.47 -8.77 15.89
N VAL A 26 -4.34 -8.43 14.59
CA VAL A 26 -3.58 -9.23 13.62
C VAL A 26 -2.08 -9.18 13.92
N MET A 27 -1.59 -8.02 14.37
CA MET A 27 -0.20 -7.86 14.85
C MET A 27 0.06 -8.74 16.08
N VAL A 28 -0.88 -8.74 17.03
CA VAL A 28 -0.77 -9.55 18.25
C VAL A 28 -0.82 -11.05 17.90
N ALA A 29 -1.68 -11.45 16.97
CA ALA A 29 -1.79 -12.85 16.54
C ALA A 29 -0.53 -13.34 15.81
N LEU A 30 0.00 -12.56 14.85
CA LEU A 30 1.21 -12.94 14.12
C LEU A 30 2.45 -12.85 15.01
N GLY A 31 2.57 -11.80 15.83
CA GLY A 31 3.65 -11.64 16.79
C GLY A 31 3.69 -12.78 17.81
N SER A 32 2.55 -13.21 18.34
CA SER A 32 2.47 -14.36 19.25
C SER A 32 2.80 -15.69 18.55
N LEU A 33 2.39 -15.87 17.29
CA LEU A 33 2.76 -17.04 16.48
C LEU A 33 4.29 -17.11 16.26
N TRP A 34 4.92 -15.99 15.93
CA TRP A 34 6.37 -15.90 15.76
C TRP A 34 7.12 -16.10 17.08
N LEU A 35 6.62 -15.52 18.18
CA LEU A 35 7.17 -15.74 19.52
C LEU A 35 7.08 -17.21 19.94
N ALA A 36 5.94 -17.87 19.66
CA ALA A 36 5.75 -19.29 19.91
C ALA A 36 6.71 -20.15 19.07
N ALA A 37 6.91 -19.82 17.80
CA ALA A 37 7.88 -20.50 16.93
C ALA A 37 9.32 -20.30 17.44
N ALA A 38 9.68 -19.09 17.86
CA ALA A 38 11.00 -18.79 18.43
C ALA A 38 11.22 -19.56 19.75
N LEU A 39 10.25 -19.54 20.67
CA LEU A 39 10.29 -20.28 21.93
C LEU A 39 10.37 -21.79 21.69
N TYR A 40 9.58 -22.33 20.77
CA TYR A 40 9.63 -23.74 20.39
C TYR A 40 11.02 -24.10 19.84
N SER A 41 11.59 -23.27 18.96
CA SER A 41 12.94 -23.47 18.43
C SER A 41 14.02 -23.38 19.50
N ALA A 42 13.86 -22.54 20.53
CA ALA A 42 14.83 -22.39 21.61
C ALA A 42 14.78 -23.56 22.61
N ILE A 43 13.57 -24.04 22.93
CA ILE A 43 13.35 -25.12 23.91
C ILE A 43 13.69 -26.49 23.30
N PHE A 44 13.25 -26.74 22.05
CA PHE A 44 13.43 -28.03 21.39
C PHE A 44 14.65 -28.07 20.46
N GLY A 45 15.27 -26.93 20.13
CA GLY A 45 16.45 -26.87 19.25
C GLY A 45 17.74 -27.44 19.84
N HIS A 46 17.84 -27.60 21.16
CA HIS A 46 19.01 -28.21 21.82
C HIS A 46 18.93 -29.73 21.99
N ARG A 47 17.77 -30.35 21.76
CA ARG A 47 17.62 -31.82 21.72
C ARG A 47 16.96 -32.20 20.40
N GLY A 48 17.81 -32.54 19.44
CA GLY A 48 17.49 -32.70 18.04
C GLY A 48 16.17 -33.40 17.71
N PHE A 49 15.39 -32.77 16.84
CA PHE A 49 14.94 -33.48 15.65
C PHE A 49 16.18 -33.76 14.81
N GLY A 50 16.72 -34.97 14.93
CA GLY A 50 17.96 -35.37 14.29
C GLY A 50 17.95 -35.17 12.77
N GLY A 51 18.97 -34.46 12.28
CA GLY A 51 19.63 -34.78 11.02
C GLY A 51 19.04 -34.20 9.73
N GLY A 52 19.12 -32.89 9.51
CA GLY A 52 19.14 -32.33 8.16
C GLY A 52 18.92 -30.81 8.09
N PRO A 53 19.54 -30.10 7.12
CA PRO A 53 19.47 -28.63 6.98
C PRO A 53 18.09 -28.09 6.52
N ARG A 54 16.97 -28.77 6.80
CA ARG A 54 15.67 -28.53 6.14
C ARG A 54 14.48 -28.32 7.07
N THR A 55 14.50 -28.76 8.32
CA THR A 55 13.34 -28.61 9.24
C THR A 55 13.15 -27.17 9.71
N ASP A 56 14.23 -26.46 10.02
CA ASP A 56 14.21 -25.03 10.35
C ASP A 56 13.69 -24.20 9.15
N LEU A 57 14.06 -24.63 7.93
CA LEU A 57 13.57 -24.04 6.68
C LEU A 57 12.08 -24.29 6.45
N LEU A 58 11.57 -25.48 6.79
CA LEU A 58 10.14 -25.81 6.66
C LEU A 58 9.26 -24.94 7.55
N ILE A 59 9.70 -24.63 8.78
CA ILE A 59 8.97 -23.74 9.69
C ILE A 59 8.93 -22.31 9.13
N VAL A 60 10.07 -21.82 8.60
CA VAL A 60 10.14 -20.49 7.97
C VAL A 60 9.25 -20.40 6.73
N ILE A 61 9.28 -21.41 5.85
CA ILE A 61 8.43 -21.45 4.65
C ILE A 61 6.95 -21.50 5.03
N ALA A 62 6.58 -22.31 6.04
CA ALA A 62 5.21 -22.40 6.52
C ALA A 62 4.71 -21.06 7.10
N GLY A 63 5.52 -20.39 7.94
CA GLY A 63 5.18 -19.07 8.48
C GLY A 63 5.07 -17.99 7.40
N ALA A 64 5.98 -17.99 6.42
CA ALA A 64 5.92 -17.07 5.28
C ALA A 64 4.66 -17.30 4.43
N GLY A 65 4.27 -18.56 4.21
CA GLY A 65 3.06 -18.92 3.46
C GLY A 65 1.77 -18.43 4.11
N ILE A 66 1.62 -18.62 5.44
CA ILE A 66 0.46 -18.11 6.20
C ILE A 66 0.42 -16.58 6.14
N THR A 67 1.57 -15.93 6.33
CA THR A 67 1.68 -14.46 6.29
C THR A 67 1.28 -13.93 4.90
N ALA A 68 1.77 -14.55 3.82
CA ALA A 68 1.41 -14.17 2.45
C ALA A 68 -0.09 -14.36 2.17
N ALA A 69 -0.69 -15.44 2.65
CA ALA A 69 -2.13 -15.72 2.45
C ALA A 69 -3.04 -14.63 3.05
N VAL A 70 -2.67 -14.07 4.21
CA VAL A 70 -3.41 -12.96 4.83
C VAL A 70 -3.16 -11.64 4.09
N ILE A 71 -1.91 -11.45 3.63
CA ILE A 71 -1.48 -10.15 3.12
C ILE A 71 -1.89 -9.89 1.67
N ILE A 72 -1.80 -10.89 0.79
CA ILE A 72 -2.11 -10.77 -0.65
C ILE A 72 -3.50 -10.20 -0.96
N PRO A 73 -4.62 -10.64 -0.35
CA PRO A 73 -5.95 -10.15 -0.74
C PRO A 73 -6.12 -8.64 -0.49
N GLN A 74 -5.48 -8.11 0.56
CA GLN A 74 -5.52 -6.68 0.89
C GLN A 74 -4.69 -5.83 -0.09
N PHE A 75 -3.56 -6.37 -0.56
CA PHE A 75 -2.78 -5.70 -1.61
C PHE A 75 -3.55 -5.57 -2.92
N GLU A 76 -4.27 -6.62 -3.33
CA GLU A 76 -5.11 -6.56 -4.53
C GLU A 76 -6.23 -5.52 -4.39
N ALA A 77 -6.83 -5.40 -3.19
CA ALA A 77 -7.85 -4.39 -2.91
C ALA A 77 -7.33 -2.94 -2.98
N GLN A 78 -6.07 -2.68 -2.64
CA GLN A 78 -5.49 -1.33 -2.65
C GLN A 78 -4.93 -0.88 -4.01
N LYS A 79 -4.61 -1.81 -4.92
CA LYS A 79 -4.15 -1.49 -6.29
C LYS A 79 -5.02 -0.46 -7.01
N PRO A 80 -6.36 -0.56 -7.05
CA PRO A 80 -7.19 0.43 -7.75
C PRO A 80 -7.08 1.85 -7.17
N CYS A 81 -7.05 1.99 -5.85
CA CYS A 81 -6.90 3.30 -5.19
C CYS A 81 -5.54 3.93 -5.48
N ASN A 82 -4.47 3.13 -5.43
CA ASN A 82 -3.12 3.59 -5.76
C ASN A 82 -3.00 4.03 -7.23
N GLN A 83 -3.75 3.41 -8.14
CA GLN A 83 -3.81 3.83 -9.54
C GLN A 83 -4.48 5.20 -9.70
N ALA A 84 -5.60 5.46 -9.00
CA ALA A 84 -6.22 6.78 -8.98
C ALA A 84 -5.27 7.86 -8.41
N ARG A 85 -4.59 7.55 -7.31
CA ARG A 85 -3.60 8.46 -6.69
C ARG A 85 -2.44 8.79 -7.63
N THR A 86 -1.89 7.77 -8.30
CA THR A 86 -0.80 7.96 -9.26
C THR A 86 -1.27 8.78 -10.47
N ALA A 87 -2.52 8.60 -10.90
CA ALA A 87 -3.09 9.39 -11.98
C ALA A 87 -3.27 10.87 -11.57
N LEU A 88 -3.67 11.18 -10.33
CA LEU A 88 -3.68 12.55 -9.79
C LEU A 88 -2.29 13.16 -9.73
N MET A 89 -1.26 12.40 -9.32
CA MET A 89 0.11 12.90 -9.31
C MET A 89 0.59 13.25 -10.73
N LYS A 90 0.27 12.40 -11.72
CA LYS A 90 0.58 12.70 -13.13
C LYS A 90 -0.18 13.92 -13.64
N LEU A 91 -1.44 14.07 -13.26
CA LEU A 91 -2.24 15.27 -13.57
C LEU A 91 -1.56 16.51 -12.99
N ALA A 92 -1.17 16.47 -11.72
CA ALA A 92 -0.49 17.59 -11.06
C ALA A 92 0.84 17.95 -11.72
N ASP A 93 1.61 16.95 -12.14
CA ASP A 93 2.86 17.16 -12.88
C ASP A 93 2.63 17.80 -14.26
N ALA A 94 1.60 17.34 -14.98
CA ALA A 94 1.20 17.93 -16.26
C ALA A 94 0.68 19.36 -16.11
N GLU A 95 -0.13 19.64 -15.08
CA GLU A 95 -0.63 20.98 -14.75
C GLU A 95 0.53 21.92 -14.38
N ASN A 96 1.50 21.45 -13.60
CA ASN A 96 2.69 22.24 -13.26
C ASN A 96 3.55 22.55 -14.49
N THR A 97 3.68 21.59 -15.41
CA THR A 97 4.37 21.78 -16.69
C THR A 97 3.64 22.83 -17.53
N TYR A 98 2.31 22.72 -17.64
CA TYR A 98 1.49 23.68 -18.36
C TYR A 98 1.56 25.09 -17.74
N PHE A 99 1.52 25.18 -16.42
CA PHE A 99 1.66 26.43 -15.68
C PHE A 99 3.03 27.09 -15.91
N ALA A 100 4.11 26.30 -16.01
CA ALA A 100 5.44 26.83 -16.27
C ALA A 100 5.49 27.61 -17.60
N GLU A 101 4.80 27.10 -18.63
CA GLU A 101 4.72 27.66 -19.98
C GLU A 101 3.70 28.81 -20.09
N HIS A 102 2.48 28.61 -19.58
CA HIS A 102 1.34 29.50 -19.83
C HIS A 102 0.99 30.43 -18.66
N LYS A 103 1.67 30.28 -17.51
CA LYS A 103 1.43 31.02 -16.25
C LYS A 103 0.00 30.92 -15.73
N THR A 104 -0.74 29.90 -16.14
CA THR A 104 -2.10 29.60 -15.68
C THR A 104 -2.32 28.10 -15.66
N TYR A 105 -3.19 27.63 -14.76
CA TYR A 105 -3.69 26.26 -14.78
C TYR A 105 -4.81 26.13 -15.80
N THR A 106 -5.05 24.91 -16.31
CA THR A 106 -6.12 24.64 -17.28
C THR A 106 -7.24 23.83 -16.65
N LYS A 107 -8.39 23.78 -17.31
CA LYS A 107 -9.48 22.82 -17.00
C LYS A 107 -9.57 21.72 -18.05
N ASP A 108 -8.86 21.89 -19.16
CA ASP A 108 -8.95 20.99 -20.30
C ASP A 108 -7.89 19.90 -20.19
N LEU A 109 -8.36 18.68 -19.91
CA LEU A 109 -7.52 17.49 -19.82
C LEU A 109 -6.85 17.13 -21.14
N GLN A 110 -7.40 17.55 -22.29
CA GLN A 110 -6.81 17.26 -23.60
C GLN A 110 -5.53 18.08 -23.84
N LEU A 111 -5.47 19.30 -23.30
CA LEU A 111 -4.28 20.16 -23.39
C LEU A 111 -3.11 19.58 -22.59
N LEU A 112 -3.39 18.86 -21.51
CA LEU A 112 -2.40 18.24 -20.62
C LEU A 112 -1.77 16.97 -21.21
N ARG A 113 -2.27 16.46 -22.35
CA ARG A 113 -1.78 15.24 -23.03
C ARG A 113 -1.60 14.04 -22.09
N LEU A 114 -2.48 13.90 -21.10
CA LEU A 114 -2.38 12.85 -20.10
C LEU A 114 -2.82 11.50 -20.67
N SER A 115 -1.96 10.50 -20.52
CA SER A 115 -2.33 9.11 -20.77
C SER A 115 -2.98 8.52 -19.50
N LEU A 116 -4.29 8.66 -19.38
CA LEU A 116 -5.07 8.02 -18.31
C LEU A 116 -5.41 6.57 -18.65
N LYS A 117 -5.51 5.74 -17.61
CA LYS A 117 -6.10 4.41 -17.75
C LYS A 117 -7.64 4.54 -17.80
N PRO A 118 -8.33 3.69 -18.59
CA PRO A 118 -9.79 3.79 -18.78
C PRO A 118 -10.62 3.56 -17.51
N GLU A 119 -10.02 2.97 -16.48
CA GLU A 119 -10.70 2.62 -15.22
C GLU A 119 -10.63 3.75 -14.16
N VAL A 120 -9.84 4.80 -14.42
CA VAL A 120 -9.70 5.97 -13.55
C VAL A 120 -10.47 7.14 -14.16
N ASN A 121 -11.40 7.69 -13.41
CA ASN A 121 -12.13 8.91 -13.78
C ASN A 121 -11.51 10.11 -13.07
N ILE A 122 -11.09 11.14 -13.81
CA ILE A 122 -10.49 12.37 -13.28
C ILE A 122 -11.34 13.57 -13.68
N SER A 123 -11.58 14.48 -12.75
CA SER A 123 -12.24 15.75 -13.02
C SER A 123 -11.50 16.91 -12.35
N ILE A 124 -11.33 18.02 -13.06
CA ILE A 124 -10.80 19.26 -12.50
C ILE A 124 -11.99 20.08 -12.01
N VAL A 125 -12.15 20.16 -10.68
CA VAL A 125 -13.27 20.87 -10.04
C VAL A 125 -13.03 22.37 -10.07
N LYS A 126 -11.78 22.78 -9.84
CA LYS A 126 -11.38 24.19 -9.80
C LYS A 126 -10.03 24.35 -10.48
N SER A 127 -9.87 25.43 -11.24
CA SER A 127 -8.61 25.81 -11.84
C SER A 127 -8.66 27.32 -11.96
N ASP A 128 -7.82 27.97 -11.17
CA ASP A 128 -7.59 29.41 -11.14
C ASP A 128 -6.14 29.66 -11.55
N GLY A 129 -5.74 30.91 -11.83
CA GLY A 129 -4.36 31.23 -12.19
C GLY A 129 -3.30 31.01 -11.09
N GLN A 130 -3.71 30.57 -9.89
CA GLN A 130 -2.80 30.33 -8.76
C GLN A 130 -2.91 28.93 -8.14
N SER A 131 -4.04 28.24 -8.33
CA SER A 131 -4.27 26.92 -7.76
C SER A 131 -5.27 26.13 -8.59
N PHE A 132 -5.15 24.81 -8.52
CA PHE A 132 -6.14 23.90 -9.07
C PHE A 132 -6.55 22.87 -8.02
N ILE A 133 -7.79 22.40 -8.16
CA ILE A 133 -8.39 21.33 -7.39
C ILE A 133 -8.89 20.30 -8.39
N ALA A 134 -8.39 19.08 -8.25
CA ALA A 134 -8.81 17.95 -9.07
C ALA A 134 -9.26 16.80 -8.20
N THR A 135 -10.16 15.98 -8.71
CA THR A 135 -10.62 14.77 -8.07
C THR A 135 -10.39 13.58 -8.99
N ALA A 136 -10.03 12.43 -8.41
CA ALA A 136 -9.96 11.17 -9.14
C ALA A 136 -10.71 10.09 -8.37
N SER A 137 -11.38 9.23 -9.11
CA SER A 137 -12.08 8.06 -8.59
C SER A 137 -11.76 6.85 -9.45
N HIS A 138 -11.68 5.69 -8.81
CA HIS A 138 -11.58 4.41 -9.50
C HIS A 138 -12.77 3.55 -9.10
N ARG A 139 -13.39 2.86 -10.07
CA ARG A 139 -14.63 2.09 -9.84
C ARG A 139 -14.49 1.02 -8.73
N LEU A 140 -13.29 0.49 -8.59
CA LEU A 140 -12.91 -0.53 -7.62
C LEU A 140 -12.16 0.00 -6.40
N CYS A 141 -11.90 1.32 -6.31
CA CYS A 141 -11.39 1.87 -5.06
C CYS A 141 -12.52 1.81 -4.03
N ASP A 142 -12.18 1.41 -2.80
CA ASP A 142 -13.15 1.06 -1.77
C ASP A 142 -14.20 2.14 -1.62
N LYS A 143 -15.41 1.72 -1.28
CA LYS A 143 -16.45 2.69 -0.97
C LYS A 143 -16.18 3.22 0.43
N ASP A 144 -16.29 4.52 0.63
CA ASP A 144 -16.38 5.08 1.99
C ASP A 144 -17.54 4.37 2.73
N ASN A 145 -17.57 4.46 4.06
CA ASN A 145 -18.57 3.81 4.92
C ASN A 145 -20.03 4.09 4.50
N ASP A 146 -20.25 5.13 3.68
CA ASP A 146 -21.52 5.54 3.08
C ASP A 146 -21.84 4.90 1.70
N GLY A 147 -21.02 3.96 1.20
CA GLY A 147 -21.25 3.28 -0.08
C GLY A 147 -20.92 4.12 -1.33
N LYS A 148 -20.34 5.31 -1.15
CA LYS A 148 -19.85 6.16 -2.24
C LYS A 148 -18.42 5.78 -2.64
N PRO A 149 -18.06 5.79 -3.93
CA PRO A 149 -16.69 5.54 -4.35
C PRO A 149 -15.76 6.54 -3.66
N ASP A 150 -14.68 6.07 -3.07
CA ASP A 150 -13.69 6.95 -2.45
C ASP A 150 -13.10 7.88 -3.53
N VAL A 151 -13.27 9.17 -3.32
CA VAL A 151 -12.86 10.22 -4.27
C VAL A 151 -11.62 10.87 -3.68
N LEU A 152 -10.46 10.54 -4.25
CA LEU A 152 -9.24 11.21 -3.87
C LEU A 152 -9.26 12.63 -4.44
N MET A 153 -8.90 13.61 -3.61
CA MET A 153 -8.86 15.01 -4.01
C MET A 153 -7.42 15.49 -4.01
N TRP A 154 -7.01 16.23 -5.03
CA TRP A 154 -5.76 16.97 -5.07
C TRP A 154 -6.05 18.44 -4.89
N ASP A 155 -5.43 19.06 -3.88
CA ASP A 155 -5.49 20.50 -3.66
C ASP A 155 -4.07 21.07 -3.73
N SER A 156 -3.79 21.80 -4.81
CA SER A 156 -2.48 22.43 -5.01
C SER A 156 -2.20 23.54 -4.00
N ALA A 157 -3.22 24.17 -3.42
CA ALA A 157 -3.04 25.22 -2.41
C ALA A 157 -2.64 24.64 -1.05
N LYS A 158 -3.07 23.41 -0.76
CA LYS A 158 -2.71 22.68 0.48
C LYS A 158 -1.47 21.79 0.32
N GLY A 159 -0.88 21.75 -0.87
CA GLY A 159 0.38 21.05 -1.13
C GLY A 159 0.26 19.56 -1.44
N GLY A 160 -0.91 19.05 -1.84
CA GLY A 160 -0.99 17.67 -2.32
C GLY A 160 -2.34 16.95 -2.22
N PRO A 161 -2.32 15.60 -2.29
CA PRO A 161 -3.52 14.76 -2.24
C PRO A 161 -4.08 14.70 -0.81
N GLN A 162 -5.41 14.74 -0.70
CA GLN A 162 -6.20 14.59 0.53
C GLN A 162 -6.93 13.26 0.52
#